data_AF-A0A329L0B7-F1
#
_entry.id   AF-A0A329L0B7-F1
#
_cell.length_a   1.000
_cell.length_b   1.000
_cell.length_c   1.000
_cell.angle_alpha   90.00
_cell.angle_beta   90.00
_cell.angle_gamma   90.00
#
_symmetry.space_group_name_H-M   'P 1'
#
loop_
_entity.id
_entity.type
_entity.pdbx_description
1 polymer ?
#
loop_
_entity_poly.entity_id
_entity_poly.type
_entity_poly.pdbx_seq_one_letter_code
_entity_poly.pdbx_strand_id
1 'polypeptide(L)'
;MGKLKFHPAVTYLVGENGSGKSTILEAVAAAWGFNPEGGTRNFTFSTWDSHSSLYDRIRLVRSARQAKDGFFFRAESYYNVATHIEELDREPSFGPPIIQSYGGTSLHRQSHGESFFATFLHRFRGNSLYILDEPEAALSPSRQMSMLSRIHQLVQQGAQFIIATHSPILMAYPDSILYDLGENGIEVKTLEETDHFLITKEFVNNRQRMLRELLE
;
A
#
# COMPACT_ATOMS: atom_id res chain seq x y z
N MET A 1 12.21 24.54 1.03
CA MET A 1 11.03 23.66 0.97
C MET A 1 11.38 22.45 0.12
N GLY A 2 11.44 21.26 0.72
CA GLY A 2 11.65 20.01 -0.02
C GLY A 2 10.45 19.70 -0.92
N LYS A 3 10.69 19.04 -2.06
CA LYS A 3 9.64 18.56 -2.96
C LYS A 3 9.87 17.07 -3.20
N LEU A 4 8.86 16.25 -2.97
CA LEU A 4 8.87 14.84 -3.35
C LEU A 4 7.99 14.67 -4.59
N LYS A 5 8.54 14.07 -5.65
CA LYS A 5 7.83 13.86 -6.91
C LYS A 5 7.44 12.39 -7.02
N PHE A 6 6.14 12.13 -7.07
CA PHE A 6 5.63 10.78 -7.32
C PHE A 6 5.73 10.44 -8.82
N HIS A 7 6.13 9.21 -9.10
CA HIS A 7 6.14 8.65 -10.44
C HIS A 7 4.70 8.49 -10.95
N PRO A 8 4.41 8.74 -12.24
CA PRO A 8 3.05 8.60 -12.78
C PRO A 8 2.49 7.17 -12.75
N ALA A 9 3.36 6.15 -12.70
CA ALA A 9 2.98 4.74 -12.55
C ALA A 9 3.10 4.28 -11.09
N VAL A 10 4.31 3.92 -10.63
CA VAL A 10 4.53 3.40 -9.28
C VAL A 10 5.63 4.17 -8.55
N THR A 11 5.37 4.59 -7.31
CA THR A 11 6.40 5.09 -6.39
C THR A 11 6.51 4.17 -5.19
N TYR A 12 7.72 3.75 -4.85
CA TYR A 12 8.02 3.01 -3.63
C TYR A 12 8.62 3.94 -2.57
N LEU A 13 8.19 3.77 -1.32
CA LEU A 13 8.83 4.31 -0.14
C LEU A 13 9.41 3.12 0.63
N VAL A 14 10.73 3.11 0.85
CA VAL A 14 11.43 2.02 1.53
C VAL A 14 12.32 2.61 2.63
N GLY A 15 12.84 1.75 3.50
CA GLY A 15 13.67 2.14 4.65
C GLY A 15 13.24 1.40 5.91
N GLU A 16 13.97 1.57 7.00
CA GLU A 16 13.74 0.84 8.24
C GLU A 16 12.39 1.14 8.89
N ASN A 17 11.99 0.29 9.84
CA ASN A 17 10.79 0.53 10.64
C ASN A 17 10.95 1.83 11.43
N GLY A 18 9.93 2.70 11.39
CA GLY A 18 10.01 4.02 12.02
C GLY A 18 10.67 5.12 11.17
N SER A 19 11.11 4.85 9.93
CA SER A 19 11.68 5.88 9.04
C SER A 19 10.67 6.91 8.50
N GLY A 20 9.39 6.78 8.84
CA GLY A 20 8.33 7.73 8.46
C GLY A 20 7.61 7.41 7.14
N LYS A 21 7.77 6.20 6.57
CA LYS A 21 7.05 5.74 5.36
C LYS A 21 5.53 5.88 5.51
N SER A 22 4.96 5.25 6.54
CA SER A 22 3.53 5.30 6.86
C SER A 22 3.06 6.72 7.11
N THR A 23 3.87 7.53 7.80
CA THR A 23 3.56 8.95 8.05
C THR A 23 3.45 9.77 6.76
N ILE A 24 4.31 9.52 5.76
CA ILE A 24 4.20 10.16 4.44
C ILE A 24 2.96 9.66 3.70
N LEU A 25 2.68 8.34 3.71
CA LEU A 25 1.49 7.79 3.08
C LEU A 25 0.20 8.35 3.69
N GLU A 26 0.10 8.38 5.02
CA GLU A 26 -1.03 8.96 5.76
C GLU A 26 -1.25 10.43 5.39
N ALA A 27 -0.18 11.22 5.35
CA ALA A 27 -0.28 12.62 4.98
C ALA A 27 -0.80 12.77 3.53
N VAL A 28 -0.26 11.99 2.58
CA VAL A 28 -0.74 11.98 1.19
C VAL A 28 -2.19 11.53 1.10
N ALA A 29 -2.58 10.50 1.84
CA ALA A 29 -3.94 9.96 1.86
C ALA A 29 -4.95 10.96 2.41
N ALA A 30 -4.64 11.58 3.56
CA ALA A 30 -5.43 12.65 4.16
C ALA A 30 -5.55 13.85 3.21
N ALA A 31 -4.46 14.27 2.57
CA ALA A 31 -4.46 15.36 1.57
C ALA A 31 -5.19 15.01 0.28
N TRP A 32 -5.42 13.74 0.00
CA TRP A 32 -6.29 13.29 -1.08
C TRP A 32 -7.77 13.23 -0.66
N GLY A 33 -8.05 13.16 0.65
CA GLY A 33 -9.38 13.02 1.23
C GLY A 33 -9.80 11.55 1.41
N PHE A 34 -8.84 10.64 1.60
CA PHE A 34 -9.12 9.28 2.09
C PHE A 34 -9.26 9.28 3.61
N ASN A 35 -9.93 8.24 4.13
CA ASN A 35 -9.94 7.97 5.56
C ASN A 35 -8.57 7.44 6.01
N PRO A 36 -7.97 7.96 7.09
CA PRO A 36 -6.67 7.50 7.61
C PRO A 36 -6.64 6.04 8.10
N GLU A 37 -7.80 5.47 8.46
CA GLU A 37 -7.95 4.05 8.79
C GLU A 37 -7.99 3.15 7.53
N GLY A 38 -7.91 3.75 6.34
CA GLY A 38 -7.96 3.07 5.05
C GLY A 38 -9.38 2.94 4.48
N GLY A 39 -9.46 2.33 3.31
CA GLY A 39 -10.68 2.20 2.52
C GLY A 39 -10.81 3.26 1.43
N THR A 40 -12.05 3.45 0.95
CA THR A 40 -12.38 4.43 -0.09
C THR A 40 -12.82 5.76 0.55
N ARG A 41 -12.95 6.82 -0.25
CA ARG A 41 -13.36 8.17 0.22
C ARG A 41 -14.72 8.22 0.94
N ASN A 42 -15.56 7.21 0.76
CA ASN A 42 -16.90 7.14 1.35
C ASN A 42 -16.93 6.42 2.72
N PHE A 43 -15.78 6.01 3.24
CA PHE A 43 -15.69 5.34 4.54
C PHE A 43 -15.43 6.42 5.60
N THR A 44 -16.40 6.64 6.49
CA THR A 44 -16.25 7.56 7.63
C THR A 44 -16.17 6.75 8.92
N PHE A 45 -14.96 6.34 9.27
CA PHE A 45 -14.66 5.83 10.61
C PHE A 45 -14.52 7.00 11.57
N SER A 46 -15.29 6.98 12.66
CA SER A 46 -15.13 7.89 13.80
C SER A 46 -14.30 7.20 14.88
N THR A 47 -13.00 7.06 14.66
CA THR A 47 -12.06 6.57 15.68
C THR A 47 -10.83 7.48 15.73
N TRP A 48 -10.92 8.44 16.64
CA TRP A 48 -9.86 9.16 17.35
C TRP A 48 -8.78 9.97 16.58
N ASP A 49 -8.50 11.13 17.16
CA ASP A 49 -7.67 12.27 16.76
C ASP A 49 -6.15 11.99 16.71
N SER A 50 -5.71 10.91 16.07
CA SER A 50 -4.28 10.63 15.85
C SER A 50 -3.86 10.89 14.41
N HIS A 51 -4.23 12.04 13.85
CA HIS A 51 -3.68 12.48 12.57
C HIS A 51 -2.24 12.96 12.75
N SER A 52 -1.35 12.49 11.89
CA SER A 52 0.01 13.02 11.80
C SER A 52 -0.03 14.52 11.52
N SER A 53 0.63 15.32 12.38
CA SER A 53 0.82 16.77 12.19
C SER A 53 1.52 17.15 10.87
N LEU A 54 2.08 16.17 10.15
CA LEU A 54 2.66 16.38 8.82
C LEU A 54 1.58 16.73 7.78
N TYR A 55 0.37 16.20 7.94
CA TYR A 55 -0.75 16.48 7.03
C TYR A 55 -1.03 17.98 6.89
N ASP A 56 -1.07 18.71 8.00
CA ASP A 56 -1.31 20.17 8.03
C ASP A 56 -0.18 20.97 7.37
N ARG A 57 0.98 20.34 7.16
CA ARG A 57 2.22 20.98 6.68
C ARG A 57 2.57 20.62 5.24
N ILE A 58 1.81 19.73 4.61
CA ILE A 58 2.03 19.34 3.21
C ILE A 58 1.00 19.96 2.28
N ARG A 59 1.45 20.28 1.06
CA ARG A 59 0.57 20.72 -0.02
C ARG A 59 0.68 19.76 -1.18
N LEU A 60 -0.43 19.09 -1.48
CA LEU A 60 -0.48 18.16 -2.59
C LEU A 60 -0.68 18.92 -3.92
N VAL A 61 0.28 18.78 -4.83
CA VAL A 61 0.20 19.36 -6.18
C VAL A 61 -0.33 18.30 -7.12
N ARG A 62 -1.50 18.55 -7.71
CA ARG A 62 -2.21 17.59 -8.56
C ARG A 62 -2.03 17.94 -10.04
N SER A 63 -1.89 16.93 -10.88
CA SER A 63 -1.94 17.11 -12.34
C SER A 63 -3.40 17.30 -12.82
N ALA A 64 -3.60 17.87 -14.01
CA ALA A 64 -4.93 18.07 -14.60
C ALA A 64 -5.70 16.76 -14.84
N ARG A 65 -4.99 15.61 -14.94
CA ARG A 65 -5.61 14.28 -15.05
C ARG A 65 -5.84 13.74 -13.64
N GLN A 66 -7.02 14.01 -13.09
CA GLN A 66 -7.38 13.58 -11.75
C GLN A 66 -7.86 12.12 -11.75
N ALA A 67 -7.32 11.30 -10.84
CA ALA A 67 -7.88 10.00 -10.52
C ALA A 67 -9.30 10.16 -9.98
N LYS A 68 -10.26 9.41 -10.54
CA LYS A 68 -11.69 9.54 -10.19
C LYS A 68 -12.08 8.66 -8.98
N ASP A 69 -11.25 7.69 -8.66
CA ASP A 69 -11.43 6.70 -7.61
C ASP A 69 -10.08 6.40 -6.96
N GLY A 70 -10.09 5.65 -5.86
CA GLY A 70 -8.87 5.23 -5.21
C GLY A 70 -9.10 4.55 -3.87
N PHE A 71 -8.01 4.03 -3.31
CA PHE A 71 -8.05 3.23 -2.09
C PHE A 71 -6.77 3.45 -1.29
N PHE A 72 -6.91 3.69 0.01
CA PHE A 72 -5.80 3.65 0.96
C PHE A 72 -5.86 2.33 1.71
N PHE A 73 -4.79 1.53 1.64
CA PHE A 73 -4.70 0.25 2.32
C PHE A 73 -3.63 0.31 3.41
N ARG A 74 -3.97 -0.24 4.58
CA ARG A 74 -3.03 -0.56 5.66
C ARG A 74 -3.34 -1.97 6.14
N ALA A 75 -2.32 -2.79 6.29
CA ALA A 75 -2.51 -4.17 6.73
C ALA A 75 -3.12 -4.26 8.15
N GLU A 76 -2.73 -3.37 9.06
CA GLU A 76 -3.15 -3.38 10.46
C GLU A 76 -4.62 -2.96 10.69
N SER A 77 -5.14 -2.02 9.90
CA SER A 77 -6.50 -1.48 10.06
C SER A 77 -7.51 -2.08 9.09
N TYR A 78 -7.09 -2.95 8.16
CA TYR A 78 -7.97 -3.51 7.14
C TYR A 78 -9.17 -4.27 7.73
N TYR A 79 -9.04 -4.83 8.93
CA TYR A 79 -10.17 -5.45 9.64
C TYR A 79 -11.34 -4.48 9.84
N ASN A 80 -11.06 -3.20 10.14
CA ASN A 80 -12.09 -2.16 10.31
C ASN A 80 -12.86 -1.92 9.00
N VAL A 81 -12.17 -1.95 7.86
CA VAL A 81 -12.78 -1.87 6.52
C VAL A 81 -13.72 -3.05 6.27
N ALA A 82 -13.28 -4.27 6.59
CA ALA A 82 -14.11 -5.46 6.45
C ALA A 82 -15.38 -5.40 7.32
N THR A 83 -15.24 -4.99 8.59
CA THR A 83 -16.37 -4.85 9.52
C THR A 83 -17.39 -3.84 9.02
N HIS A 84 -16.94 -2.68 8.58
CA HIS A 84 -17.84 -1.64 8.11
C HIS A 84 -18.61 -2.03 6.84
N ILE A 85 -17.99 -2.78 5.93
CA ILE A 85 -18.69 -3.32 4.75
C ILE A 85 -19.82 -4.26 5.19
N GLU A 86 -19.57 -5.16 6.14
CA GLU A 86 -20.60 -6.07 6.62
C GLU A 86 -21.71 -5.35 7.41
N GLU A 87 -21.40 -4.28 8.14
CA GLU A 87 -22.39 -3.44 8.81
C GLU A 87 -23.31 -2.75 7.80
N LEU A 88 -22.73 -2.11 6.78
CA LEU A 88 -23.49 -1.45 5.71
C LEU A 88 -24.36 -2.43 4.93
N ASP A 89 -23.87 -3.65 4.67
CA ASP A 89 -24.64 -4.68 3.96
C ASP A 89 -25.78 -5.28 4.80
N ARG A 90 -25.80 -5.07 6.12
CA ARG A 90 -26.95 -5.42 6.98
C ARG A 90 -28.06 -4.37 6.95
N GLU A 91 -27.75 -3.14 6.55
CA GLU A 91 -28.75 -2.08 6.44
C GLU A 91 -29.58 -2.24 5.15
N PRO A 92 -30.90 -1.97 5.18
CA PRO A 92 -31.72 -2.04 3.98
C PRO A 92 -31.27 -1.01 2.93
N SER A 93 -30.85 -1.49 1.76
CA SER A 93 -30.42 -0.66 0.63
C SER A 93 -31.10 -1.07 -0.67
N PHE A 94 -31.30 -0.12 -1.57
CA PHE A 94 -31.85 -0.35 -2.91
C PHE A 94 -30.80 -0.90 -3.90
N GLY A 95 -29.52 -0.95 -3.50
CA GLY A 95 -28.40 -1.44 -4.31
C GLY A 95 -28.01 -2.88 -4.00
N PRO A 96 -27.18 -3.52 -4.85
CA PRO A 96 -26.57 -4.80 -4.52
C PRO A 96 -25.64 -4.65 -3.31
N PRO A 97 -25.44 -5.72 -2.52
CA PRO A 97 -24.50 -5.74 -1.40
C PRO A 97 -23.09 -5.28 -1.83
N ILE A 98 -22.50 -4.39 -1.04
CA ILE A 98 -21.16 -3.83 -1.22
C ILE A 98 -20.13 -4.96 -1.31
N ILE A 99 -20.28 -6.03 -0.53
CA ILE A 99 -19.39 -7.21 -0.52
C ILE A 99 -19.17 -7.80 -1.93
N GLN A 100 -20.12 -7.65 -2.86
CA GLN A 100 -19.97 -8.13 -4.23
C GLN A 100 -18.82 -7.43 -4.98
N SER A 101 -18.54 -6.16 -4.65
CA SER A 101 -17.41 -5.42 -5.22
C SER A 101 -16.05 -5.87 -4.65
N TYR A 102 -16.07 -6.70 -3.61
CA TYR A 102 -14.90 -7.21 -2.87
C TYR A 102 -14.72 -8.73 -3.02
N GLY A 103 -15.41 -9.34 -4.00
CA GLY A 103 -15.31 -10.79 -4.28
C GLY A 103 -16.47 -11.62 -3.72
N GLY A 104 -17.48 -10.98 -3.11
CA GLY A 104 -18.77 -11.61 -2.76
C GLY A 104 -18.71 -12.62 -1.61
N THR A 105 -17.56 -12.78 -0.96
CA THR A 105 -17.39 -13.66 0.20
C THR A 105 -17.20 -12.81 1.45
N SER A 106 -17.69 -13.26 2.61
CA SER A 106 -17.49 -12.56 3.88
C SER A 106 -15.99 -12.38 4.15
N LEU A 107 -15.58 -11.11 4.28
CA LEU A 107 -14.18 -10.72 4.52
C LEU A 107 -13.72 -11.11 5.93
N HIS A 108 -14.63 -11.41 6.86
CA HIS A 108 -14.32 -11.92 8.20
C HIS A 108 -14.10 -13.43 8.27
N ARG A 109 -14.59 -14.19 7.27
CA ARG A 109 -14.36 -15.64 7.19
C ARG A 109 -13.06 -16.00 6.47
N GLN A 110 -12.33 -15.00 5.99
CA GLN A 110 -11.08 -15.11 5.27
C GLN A 110 -9.91 -14.64 6.17
N SER A 111 -8.71 -15.10 5.87
CA SER A 111 -7.52 -14.50 6.50
C SER A 111 -7.37 -13.05 6.03
N HIS A 112 -6.76 -12.17 6.86
CA HIS A 112 -6.50 -10.76 6.53
C HIS A 112 -5.88 -10.60 5.13
N GLY A 113 -4.98 -11.50 4.75
CA GLY A 113 -4.34 -11.55 3.44
C GLY A 113 -5.24 -11.94 2.29
N GLU A 114 -6.20 -12.83 2.51
CA GLU A 114 -7.16 -13.25 1.49
C GLU A 114 -8.18 -12.17 1.21
N SER A 115 -8.69 -11.53 2.26
CA SER A 115 -9.64 -10.43 2.16
C SER A 115 -9.03 -9.22 1.44
N PHE A 116 -7.78 -8.87 1.77
CA PHE A 116 -7.06 -7.84 1.03
C PHE A 116 -6.85 -8.23 -0.43
N PHE A 117 -6.36 -9.45 -0.68
CA PHE A 117 -6.07 -9.90 -2.04
C PHE A 117 -7.34 -9.93 -2.90
N ALA A 118 -8.48 -10.35 -2.34
CA ALA A 118 -9.78 -10.28 -3.00
C ALA A 118 -10.17 -8.82 -3.34
N THR A 119 -10.00 -7.90 -2.40
CA THR A 119 -10.21 -6.46 -2.64
C THR A 119 -9.35 -5.95 -3.78
N PHE A 120 -8.06 -6.24 -3.74
CA PHE A 120 -7.11 -5.85 -4.75
C PHE A 120 -7.45 -6.45 -6.13
N LEU A 121 -7.96 -7.68 -6.18
CA LEU A 121 -8.39 -8.32 -7.42
C LEU A 121 -9.74 -7.83 -7.95
N HIS A 122 -10.67 -7.41 -7.11
CA HIS A 122 -12.05 -7.14 -7.53
C HIS A 122 -12.42 -5.65 -7.50
N ARG A 123 -11.97 -4.91 -6.48
CA ARG A 123 -12.34 -3.51 -6.25
C ARG A 123 -11.47 -2.54 -7.04
N PHE A 124 -10.20 -2.89 -7.28
CA PHE A 124 -9.26 -1.98 -7.92
C PHE A 124 -9.50 -1.91 -9.43
N ARG A 125 -9.68 -0.69 -9.92
CA ARG A 125 -9.96 -0.30 -11.32
C ARG A 125 -8.90 0.68 -11.86
N GLY A 126 -8.85 0.85 -13.18
CA GLY A 126 -8.01 1.87 -13.83
C GLY A 126 -8.43 3.31 -13.52
N ASN A 127 -7.57 4.28 -13.90
CA ASN A 127 -7.75 5.72 -13.65
C ASN A 127 -7.98 6.07 -12.16
N SER A 128 -7.26 5.38 -11.27
CA SER A 128 -7.38 5.48 -9.81
C SER A 128 -6.03 5.76 -9.15
N LEU A 129 -6.05 6.29 -7.93
CA LEU A 129 -4.87 6.41 -7.06
C LEU A 129 -4.92 5.36 -5.96
N TYR A 130 -3.87 4.56 -5.83
CA TYR A 130 -3.72 3.57 -4.78
C TYR A 130 -2.56 3.93 -3.87
N ILE A 131 -2.83 3.97 -2.56
CA ILE A 131 -1.84 4.21 -1.52
C ILE A 131 -1.82 2.94 -0.68
N LEU A 132 -0.69 2.25 -0.61
CA LEU A 132 -0.60 0.94 0.04
C LEU A 132 0.52 0.95 1.07
N ASP A 133 0.18 0.64 2.31
CA ASP A 133 1.14 0.53 3.41
C ASP A 133 1.34 -0.95 3.79
N GLU A 134 2.56 -1.43 3.60
CA GLU A 134 3.02 -2.80 3.85
C GLU A 134 2.06 -3.89 3.34
N PRO A 135 1.65 -3.86 2.05
CA PRO A 135 0.70 -4.84 1.50
C PRO A 135 1.22 -6.27 1.53
N GLU A 136 2.53 -6.48 1.61
CA GLU A 136 3.16 -7.80 1.74
C GLU A 136 2.92 -8.48 3.10
N ALA A 137 2.60 -7.74 4.16
CA ALA A 137 2.51 -8.28 5.52
C ALA A 137 1.48 -9.42 5.63
N ALA A 138 0.49 -9.42 4.73
CA ALA A 138 -0.56 -10.41 4.67
C ALA A 138 -0.43 -11.38 3.46
N LEU A 139 0.64 -11.29 2.66
CA LEU A 139 0.77 -12.01 1.39
C LEU A 139 1.97 -12.97 1.35
N SER A 140 1.73 -14.19 0.87
CA SER A 140 2.81 -15.11 0.48
C SER A 140 3.62 -14.54 -0.70
N PRO A 141 4.88 -14.99 -0.90
CA PRO A 141 5.68 -14.57 -2.06
C PRO A 141 4.97 -14.75 -3.41
N SER A 142 4.23 -15.86 -3.57
CA SER A 142 3.43 -16.12 -4.79
C SER A 142 2.29 -15.11 -5.00
N ARG A 143 1.65 -14.67 -3.92
CA ARG A 143 0.61 -13.63 -3.98
C ARG A 143 1.21 -12.26 -4.23
N GLN A 144 2.41 -11.96 -3.72
CA GLN A 144 3.14 -10.73 -4.05
C GLN A 144 3.50 -10.67 -5.55
N MET A 145 3.92 -11.79 -6.16
CA MET A 145 4.13 -11.86 -7.62
C MET A 145 2.82 -11.65 -8.41
N SER A 146 1.72 -12.19 -7.93
CA SER A 146 0.39 -11.95 -8.53
C SER A 146 -0.02 -10.48 -8.38
N MET A 147 0.34 -9.85 -7.26
CA MET A 147 0.12 -8.43 -7.02
C MET A 147 0.89 -7.56 -8.03
N LEU A 148 2.17 -7.86 -8.30
CA LEU A 148 2.94 -7.19 -9.36
C LEU A 148 2.25 -7.25 -10.73
N SER A 149 1.78 -8.43 -11.13
CA SER A 149 1.07 -8.61 -12.40
C SER A 149 -0.17 -7.72 -12.50
N ARG A 150 -0.95 -7.64 -11.43
CA ARG A 150 -2.15 -6.80 -11.39
C ARG A 150 -1.84 -5.31 -11.25
N ILE A 151 -0.79 -4.91 -10.53
CA ILE A 151 -0.29 -3.53 -10.55
C ILE A 151 0.02 -3.14 -11.99
N HIS A 152 0.75 -3.99 -12.73
CA HIS A 152 1.06 -3.74 -14.13
C HIS A 152 -0.19 -3.50 -14.98
N GLN A 153 -1.20 -4.38 -14.86
CA GLN A 153 -2.47 -4.23 -15.58
C GLN A 153 -3.19 -2.92 -15.24
N LEU A 154 -3.22 -2.53 -13.97
CA LEU A 154 -3.89 -1.30 -13.53
C LEU A 154 -3.15 -0.04 -13.97
N VAL A 155 -1.80 -0.06 -13.95
CA VAL A 155 -0.96 1.01 -14.50
C VAL A 155 -1.24 1.21 -15.99
N GLN A 156 -1.34 0.13 -16.78
CA GLN A 156 -1.72 0.20 -18.19
C GLN A 156 -3.12 0.81 -18.40
N GLN A 157 -3.99 0.73 -17.40
CA GLN A 157 -5.31 1.36 -17.39
C GLN A 157 -5.31 2.77 -16.75
N GLY A 158 -4.13 3.36 -16.54
CA GLY A 158 -3.96 4.72 -16.02
C GLY A 158 -4.06 4.85 -14.51
N ALA A 159 -3.90 3.77 -13.75
CA ALA A 159 -3.78 3.85 -12.29
C ALA A 159 -2.37 4.29 -11.87
N GLN A 160 -2.29 4.93 -10.70
CA GLN A 160 -1.04 5.33 -10.05
C GLN A 160 -0.96 4.67 -8.66
N PHE A 161 0.24 4.27 -8.26
CA PHE A 161 0.50 3.62 -6.99
C PHE A 161 1.58 4.36 -6.19
N ILE A 162 1.34 4.50 -4.89
CA ILE A 162 2.32 4.93 -3.89
C ILE A 162 2.36 3.83 -2.83
N ILE A 163 3.48 3.13 -2.71
CA ILE A 163 3.57 1.89 -1.93
C ILE A 163 4.71 2.02 -0.93
N ALA A 164 4.42 1.90 0.37
CA ALA A 164 5.43 1.62 1.37
C ALA A 164 5.59 0.11 1.49
N THR A 165 6.83 -0.39 1.37
CA THR A 165 7.09 -1.83 1.40
C THR A 165 8.50 -2.12 1.86
N HIS A 166 8.65 -3.30 2.45
CA HIS A 166 9.88 -3.98 2.82
C HIS A 166 10.16 -5.17 1.89
N SER A 167 9.25 -5.50 0.97
CA SER A 167 9.38 -6.66 0.09
C SER A 167 10.23 -6.36 -1.16
N PRO A 168 11.39 -7.04 -1.33
CA PRO A 168 12.15 -6.95 -2.58
C PRO A 168 11.37 -7.45 -3.79
N ILE A 169 10.39 -8.34 -3.60
CA ILE A 169 9.52 -8.83 -4.68
C ILE A 169 8.65 -7.69 -5.19
N LEU A 170 8.03 -6.91 -4.31
CA LEU A 170 7.18 -5.80 -4.73
C LEU A 170 8.00 -4.65 -5.33
N MET A 171 9.17 -4.36 -4.76
CA MET A 171 10.08 -3.32 -5.28
C MET A 171 10.59 -3.60 -6.70
N ALA A 172 10.51 -4.84 -7.19
CA ALA A 172 11.02 -5.25 -8.50
C ALA A 172 10.19 -4.75 -9.72
N TYR A 173 9.16 -3.93 -9.52
CA TYR A 173 8.40 -3.37 -10.64
C TYR A 173 9.25 -2.35 -11.43
N PRO A 174 9.44 -2.53 -12.75
CA PRO A 174 10.47 -1.80 -13.51
C PRO A 174 10.12 -0.33 -13.80
N ASP A 175 8.84 0.01 -13.97
CA ASP A 175 8.41 1.39 -14.29
C ASP A 175 8.06 2.17 -13.01
N SER A 176 9.09 2.38 -12.18
CA SER A 176 8.93 2.97 -10.85
C SER A 176 10.05 3.92 -10.45
N ILE A 177 9.78 4.72 -9.41
CA ILE A 177 10.79 5.41 -8.61
C ILE A 177 10.77 4.80 -7.22
N LEU A 178 11.93 4.52 -6.65
CA LEU A 178 12.08 4.01 -5.29
C LEU A 178 12.83 5.05 -4.45
N TYR A 179 12.14 5.55 -3.41
CA TYR A 179 12.70 6.44 -2.42
C TYR A 179 13.07 5.67 -1.17
N ASP A 180 14.34 5.74 -0.78
CA ASP A 180 14.86 5.22 0.47
C ASP A 180 14.86 6.32 1.52
N LEU A 181 14.17 6.06 2.63
CA LEU A 181 14.05 6.96 3.77
C LEU A 181 15.05 6.49 4.83
N GLY A 182 16.19 7.16 4.88
CA GLY A 182 17.26 6.89 5.84
C GLY A 182 17.57 8.08 6.73
N GLU A 183 18.57 7.92 7.61
CA GLU A 183 19.01 8.97 8.53
C GLU A 183 19.52 10.23 7.83
N ASN A 184 20.10 10.07 6.62
CA ASN A 184 20.63 11.16 5.80
C ASN A 184 19.54 11.89 4.98
N GLY A 185 18.28 11.47 5.10
CA GLY A 185 17.15 12.03 4.37
C GLY A 185 16.54 11.05 3.36
N ILE A 186 15.95 11.61 2.31
CA ILE A 186 15.25 10.84 1.27
C ILE A 186 16.12 10.79 0.01
N GLU A 187 16.49 9.59 -0.41
CA GLU A 187 17.33 9.35 -1.59
C GLU A 187 16.61 8.47 -2.60
N VAL A 188 16.95 8.58 -3.89
CA VAL A 188 16.45 7.65 -4.91
C VAL A 188 17.46 6.53 -5.06
N LYS A 189 17.00 5.29 -4.97
CA LYS A 189 17.82 4.08 -5.10
C LYS A 189 17.25 3.12 -6.14
N THR A 190 18.07 2.26 -6.71
CA THR A 190 17.61 1.05 -7.42
C THR A 190 17.29 -0.06 -6.42
N LEU A 191 16.60 -1.10 -6.88
CA LEU A 191 16.31 -2.28 -6.06
C LEU A 191 17.59 -2.87 -5.44
N GLU A 192 18.63 -3.02 -6.26
CA GLU A 192 19.90 -3.63 -5.90
C GLU A 192 20.70 -2.83 -4.86
N GLU A 193 20.39 -1.56 -4.69
CA GLU A 193 21.00 -0.66 -3.70
C GLU A 193 20.26 -0.67 -2.35
N THR A 194 19.10 -1.33 -2.27
CA THR A 194 18.33 -1.40 -1.02
C THR A 194 18.87 -2.47 -0.07
N ASP A 195 18.92 -2.16 1.22
CA ASP A 195 19.35 -3.12 2.26
C ASP A 195 18.46 -4.36 2.28
N HIS A 196 17.14 -4.17 2.09
CA HIS A 196 16.17 -5.26 2.01
C HIS A 196 16.55 -6.28 0.92
N PHE A 197 16.91 -5.82 -0.28
CA PHE A 197 17.31 -6.68 -1.36
C PHE A 197 18.66 -7.34 -1.08
N LEU A 198 19.66 -6.57 -0.63
CA LEU A 198 21.01 -7.07 -0.37
C LEU A 198 21.00 -8.15 0.73
N ILE A 199 20.36 -7.89 1.87
CA ILE A 199 20.24 -8.84 2.98
C ILE A 199 19.50 -10.10 2.54
N THR A 200 18.36 -9.94 1.85
CA THR A 200 17.57 -11.09 1.38
C THR A 200 18.37 -11.95 0.40
N LYS A 201 19.06 -11.31 -0.56
CA LYS A 201 19.90 -11.99 -1.55
C LYS A 201 21.05 -12.74 -0.89
N GLU A 202 21.75 -12.10 0.03
CA GLU A 202 22.85 -12.75 0.76
C GLU A 202 22.35 -13.92 1.59
N PHE A 203 21.26 -13.75 2.34
CA PHE A 203 20.70 -14.83 3.16
C PHE A 203 20.24 -16.03 2.34
N VAL A 204 19.53 -15.80 1.23
CA VAL A 204 19.05 -16.89 0.36
C VAL A 204 20.22 -17.63 -0.28
N ASN A 205 21.27 -16.94 -0.73
CA ASN A 205 22.40 -17.56 -1.43
C ASN A 205 23.44 -18.17 -0.48
N ASN A 206 23.63 -17.62 0.71
CA ASN A 206 24.69 -17.97 1.65
C ASN A 206 24.17 -18.47 3.02
N ARG A 207 22.93 -18.98 3.06
CA ARG A 207 22.20 -19.35 4.29
C ARG A 207 23.02 -20.10 5.33
N GLN A 208 23.70 -21.19 4.96
CA GLN A 208 24.44 -22.00 5.94
C GLN A 208 25.60 -21.23 6.58
N ARG A 209 26.28 -20.38 5.80
CA ARG A 209 27.37 -19.54 6.31
C ARG A 209 26.83 -18.50 7.28
N MET A 210 25.80 -17.76 6.88
CA MET A 210 25.19 -16.74 7.73
C MET A 210 24.61 -17.32 9.01
N LEU A 211 23.97 -18.50 8.96
CA LEU A 211 23.46 -19.15 10.17
C LEU A 211 24.56 -19.56 11.14
N ARG A 212 25.76 -19.93 10.68
CA ARG A 212 26.90 -20.16 11.58
C ARG A 212 27.34 -18.86 12.22
N GLU A 213 27.57 -17.81 11.41
CA GLU A 213 28.02 -16.50 11.91
C GLU A 213 27.03 -15.83 12.87
N LEU A 214 25.72 -16.10 12.75
CA LEU A 214 24.68 -15.51 13.61
C LEU A 214 24.36 -16.31 14.87
N LEU A 215 24.63 -17.62 14.89
CA LEU A 215 24.22 -18.52 15.98
C LEU A 215 25.39 -19.10 16.79
N GLU A 216 26.62 -18.86 16.35
CA GLU A 216 27.88 -19.21 17.05
C GLU A 216 28.51 -17.96 17.67
#